data_AF-A0AA38RY30-F1
#
_entry.id   AF-A0AA38RY30-F1
#
_cell.length_a   1.000
_cell.length_b   1.000
_cell.length_c   1.000
_cell.angle_alpha   90.00
_cell.angle_beta   90.00
_cell.angle_gamma   90.00
#
_symmetry.space_group_name_H-M   'P 1'
#
loop_
_entity.id
_entity.type
_entity.pdbx_description
1 polymer ?
#
loop_
_entity_poly.entity_id
_entity_poly.type
_entity_poly.pdbx_seq_one_letter_code
_entity_poly.pdbx_strand_id
1 'polypeptide(L)'
;MMSKTIVFTALLALSDARFAQEGLVQNIIQGLSDFGNPGEAGTLAGQTPGVLLAGANACAKLQLADKIVQTLGDDPAVIAGAAALVAAEKNFNPFAQSIPTICSDASLPATEALRGIVPLVDPAVTGSDVENANSATSLKTPFDATGLSVADVMAANGFSNFTTQAADGTAGAAPAAGDNAANGDAATTASAAAPAATDAATNCAGAATITTTVTPAAPAATTAAAASGGAVQKSTVAGLDFGLCVPTLKFEAGLNGRKDTEFTFQAIDPLVNKGQQEALNPAIIMNRICDQLTNVCEANAAAKAACTTALADLGGGPRDVTTADAWNTQLGFAGTDTNPDNAPQAGLVGHS
;
A
#
# COMPACT_ATOMS: atom_id res chain seq x y z
N MET A 1 -36.28 -1.08 -12.61
CA MET A 1 -36.15 -0.45 -11.28
C MET A 1 -35.87 -1.52 -10.24
N MET A 2 -34.60 -1.86 -9.99
CA MET A 2 -34.15 -2.48 -8.74
C MET A 2 -32.72 -1.98 -8.50
N SER A 3 -32.59 -1.17 -7.46
CA SER A 3 -31.38 -0.50 -6.99
C SER A 3 -30.36 -1.54 -6.53
N LYS A 4 -29.15 -1.53 -7.11
CA LYS A 4 -27.99 -2.24 -6.56
C LYS A 4 -27.12 -1.23 -5.82
N THR A 5 -27.47 -0.97 -4.57
CA THR A 5 -26.66 -0.20 -3.64
C THR A 5 -25.57 -1.14 -3.12
N ILE A 6 -24.39 -1.11 -3.74
CA ILE A 6 -23.20 -1.79 -3.20
C ILE A 6 -22.59 -0.86 -2.16
N VAL A 7 -22.92 -1.12 -0.89
CA VAL A 7 -22.27 -0.46 0.26
C VAL A 7 -20.94 -1.17 0.49
N PHE A 8 -19.85 -0.60 -0.04
CA PHE A 8 -18.49 -1.04 0.28
C PHE A 8 -18.18 -0.66 1.73
N THR A 9 -18.27 -1.64 2.63
CA THR A 9 -17.91 -1.48 4.04
C THR A 9 -16.46 -1.95 4.21
N ALA A 10 -15.50 -1.15 3.77
CA ALA A 10 -14.07 -1.41 4.02
C ALA A 10 -13.65 -0.64 5.28
N LEU A 11 -13.71 -1.32 6.43
CA LEU A 11 -13.17 -0.77 7.67
C LEU A 11 -12.51 -1.86 8.52
N LEU A 12 -11.19 -1.95 8.43
CA LEU A 12 -10.35 -2.59 9.44
C LEU A 12 -9.13 -1.71 9.69
N ALA A 13 -9.11 -1.13 10.88
CA ALA A 13 -7.94 -0.50 11.45
C ALA A 13 -6.98 -1.59 11.91
N LEU A 14 -5.80 -1.68 11.29
CA LEU A 14 -4.65 -2.43 11.79
C LEU A 14 -3.52 -1.43 12.04
N SER A 15 -2.87 -1.60 13.18
CA SER A 15 -2.06 -0.63 13.91
C SER A 15 -0.55 -0.90 13.80
N ASP A 16 -0.08 -1.28 12.61
CA ASP A 16 1.34 -1.27 12.26
C ASP A 16 1.57 -0.30 11.08
N ALA A 17 2.74 0.33 11.04
CA ALA A 17 3.09 1.40 10.09
C ALA A 17 2.62 1.08 8.67
N ARG A 18 1.71 1.89 8.13
CA ARG A 18 0.88 1.54 6.96
C ARG A 18 1.59 1.82 5.63
N PHE A 19 2.83 1.36 5.53
CA PHE A 19 3.63 1.33 4.30
C PHE A 19 3.03 0.31 3.31
N ALA A 20 1.98 0.69 2.60
CA ALA A 20 1.38 -0.02 1.46
C ALA A 20 0.14 0.69 0.90
N GLN A 21 -0.39 1.71 1.61
CA GLN A 21 -1.58 2.43 1.16
C GLN A 21 -1.42 3.03 -0.24
N GLU A 22 -0.20 3.44 -0.59
CA GLU A 22 0.13 3.94 -1.93
C GLU A 22 -0.26 2.95 -3.03
N GLY A 23 0.11 1.67 -2.88
CA GLY A 23 -0.23 0.62 -3.84
C GLY A 23 -1.71 0.21 -3.78
N LEU A 24 -2.30 0.19 -2.58
CA LEU A 24 -3.73 -0.12 -2.41
C LEU A 24 -4.62 0.93 -3.08
N VAL A 25 -4.37 2.22 -2.82
CA VAL A 25 -5.12 3.32 -3.42
C VAL A 25 -4.88 3.37 -4.93
N GLN A 26 -3.65 3.17 -5.38
CA GLN A 26 -3.36 3.03 -6.81
C GLN A 26 -4.23 1.95 -7.46
N ASN A 27 -4.31 0.76 -6.84
CA ASN A 27 -5.11 -0.35 -7.37
C ASN A 27 -6.62 -0.03 -7.37
N ILE A 28 -7.13 0.65 -6.34
CA ILE A 28 -8.53 1.09 -6.28
C ILE A 28 -8.84 2.03 -7.45
N ILE A 29 -8.02 3.07 -7.66
CA ILE A 29 -8.23 4.02 -8.76
C ILE A 29 -8.04 3.36 -10.12
N GLN A 30 -7.08 2.43 -10.25
CA GLN A 30 -6.85 1.67 -11.48
C GLN A 30 -8.07 0.82 -11.85
N GLY A 31 -8.79 0.31 -10.85
CA GLY A 31 -10.04 -0.45 -11.02
C GLY A 31 -11.21 0.38 -11.55
N LEU A 32 -11.11 1.71 -11.60
CA LEU A 32 -12.12 2.61 -12.16
C LEU A 32 -12.00 2.74 -13.69
N SER A 33 -11.39 1.77 -14.38
CA SER A 33 -11.12 1.83 -15.83
C SER A 33 -12.36 1.90 -16.72
N ASP A 34 -13.53 1.59 -16.18
CA ASP A 34 -14.82 1.68 -16.87
C ASP A 34 -15.38 3.13 -16.87
N PHE A 35 -14.74 4.05 -16.15
CA PHE A 35 -15.12 5.45 -16.04
C PHE A 35 -14.16 6.36 -16.82
N GLY A 36 -14.66 7.49 -17.32
CA GLY A 36 -13.89 8.41 -18.16
C GLY A 36 -13.50 7.83 -19.52
N ASN A 37 -12.49 8.42 -20.15
CA ASN A 37 -11.89 7.91 -21.38
C ASN A 37 -10.87 6.79 -21.09
N PRO A 38 -10.64 5.87 -22.05
CA PRO A 38 -9.64 4.82 -21.91
C PRO A 38 -8.27 5.36 -21.50
N GLY A 39 -7.73 4.83 -20.41
CA GLY A 39 -6.41 5.19 -19.88
C GLY A 39 -6.39 6.34 -18.86
N GLU A 40 -7.47 7.08 -18.68
CA GLU A 40 -7.53 8.17 -17.69
C GLU A 40 -7.44 7.65 -16.26
N ALA A 41 -8.21 6.62 -15.92
CA ALA A 41 -8.18 5.99 -14.60
C ALA A 41 -6.78 5.45 -14.26
N GLY A 42 -6.10 4.79 -15.22
CA GLY A 42 -4.72 4.32 -15.03
C GLY A 42 -3.71 5.46 -14.89
N THR A 43 -3.88 6.55 -15.65
CA THR A 43 -3.03 7.74 -15.52
C THR A 43 -3.19 8.40 -14.14
N LEU A 44 -4.41 8.47 -13.63
CA LEU A 44 -4.71 9.01 -12.30
C LEU A 44 -4.19 8.09 -11.20
N ALA A 45 -4.38 6.78 -11.34
CA ALA A 45 -3.86 5.77 -10.43
C ALA A 45 -2.33 5.90 -10.27
N GLY A 46 -1.59 6.06 -11.37
CA GLY A 46 -0.14 6.24 -11.34
C GLY A 46 0.35 7.53 -10.65
N GLN A 47 -0.53 8.53 -10.46
CA GLN A 47 -0.20 9.74 -9.70
C GLN A 47 -0.35 9.55 -8.18
N THR A 48 -1.09 8.52 -7.73
CA THR A 48 -1.44 8.34 -6.31
C THR A 48 -0.24 8.11 -5.39
N PRO A 49 0.81 7.32 -5.75
CA PRO A 49 1.98 7.19 -4.88
C PRO A 49 2.66 8.55 -4.67
N GLY A 50 2.81 9.33 -5.73
CA GLY A 50 3.51 10.62 -5.69
C GLY A 50 2.93 11.64 -4.72
N VAL A 51 1.61 11.60 -4.46
CA VAL A 51 0.93 12.52 -3.52
C VAL A 51 0.85 11.99 -2.09
N LEU A 52 1.18 10.71 -1.88
CA LEU A 52 1.16 10.05 -0.57
C LEU A 52 2.57 9.93 0.05
N LEU A 53 3.63 10.18 -0.72
CA LEU A 53 5.01 10.21 -0.24
C LEU A 53 5.25 11.34 0.80
N ALA A 54 6.24 11.12 1.67
CA ALA A 54 6.62 12.08 2.72
C ALA A 54 6.91 13.49 2.23
N GLY A 55 7.63 13.61 1.12
CA GLY A 55 7.99 14.90 0.53
C GLY A 55 6.86 15.59 -0.24
N ALA A 56 5.70 14.96 -0.39
CA ALA A 56 4.57 15.56 -1.08
C ALA A 56 3.92 16.66 -0.23
N ASN A 57 3.42 17.70 -0.90
CA ASN A 57 2.58 18.71 -0.26
C ASN A 57 1.29 18.03 0.26
N ALA A 58 0.88 18.32 1.49
CA ALA A 58 -0.27 17.68 2.14
C ALA A 58 -1.60 17.92 1.43
N CYS A 59 -1.75 19.03 0.69
CA CYS A 59 -2.93 19.34 -0.11
C CYS A 59 -2.97 18.61 -1.45
N ALA A 60 -1.84 18.11 -1.96
CA ALA A 60 -1.74 17.52 -3.29
C ALA A 60 -2.63 16.27 -3.46
N LYS A 61 -2.80 15.48 -2.40
CA LYS A 61 -3.70 14.31 -2.46
C LYS A 61 -5.17 14.70 -2.56
N LEU A 62 -5.58 15.82 -1.95
CA LEU A 62 -6.96 16.32 -2.04
C LEU A 62 -7.23 16.85 -3.44
N GLN A 63 -6.27 17.58 -4.02
CA GLN A 63 -6.32 18.04 -5.41
C GLN A 63 -6.38 16.86 -6.40
N LEU A 64 -5.62 15.78 -6.15
CA LEU A 64 -5.69 14.58 -6.99
C LEU A 64 -7.05 13.87 -6.83
N ALA A 65 -7.61 13.81 -5.63
CA ALA A 65 -8.94 13.26 -5.39
C ALA A 65 -10.02 14.05 -6.16
N ASP A 66 -9.96 15.38 -6.13
CA ASP A 66 -10.83 16.24 -6.94
C ASP A 66 -10.65 15.99 -8.44
N LYS A 67 -9.40 15.87 -8.89
CA LYS A 67 -9.08 15.58 -10.29
C LYS A 67 -9.64 14.22 -10.73
N ILE A 68 -9.64 13.22 -9.85
CA ILE A 68 -10.24 11.91 -10.12
C ILE A 68 -11.74 12.07 -10.40
N VAL A 69 -12.46 12.75 -9.52
CA VAL A 69 -13.90 12.98 -9.71
C VAL A 69 -14.19 13.84 -10.93
N GLN A 70 -13.40 14.89 -11.17
CA GLN A 70 -13.54 15.75 -12.34
C GLN A 70 -13.33 14.99 -13.66
N THR A 71 -12.39 14.04 -13.69
CA THR A 71 -12.01 13.32 -14.93
C THR A 71 -12.91 12.12 -15.17
N LEU A 72 -13.17 11.32 -14.13
CA LEU A 72 -13.88 10.03 -14.26
C LEU A 72 -15.38 10.16 -14.03
N GLY A 73 -15.85 11.27 -13.45
CA GLY A 73 -17.25 11.54 -13.14
C GLY A 73 -17.60 11.39 -11.66
N ASP A 74 -18.86 11.58 -11.33
CA ASP A 74 -19.42 11.59 -9.97
C ASP A 74 -20.11 10.28 -9.58
N ASP A 75 -19.86 9.19 -10.32
CA ASP A 75 -20.40 7.87 -9.99
C ASP A 75 -19.99 7.47 -8.56
N PRO A 76 -20.87 6.83 -7.77
CA PRO A 76 -20.54 6.40 -6.41
C PRO A 76 -19.25 5.58 -6.30
N ALA A 77 -18.88 4.79 -7.31
CA ALA A 77 -17.61 4.06 -7.31
C ALA A 77 -16.40 4.99 -7.46
N VAL A 78 -16.50 6.04 -8.29
CA VAL A 78 -15.46 7.06 -8.44
C VAL A 78 -15.31 7.87 -7.15
N ILE A 79 -16.44 8.30 -6.56
CA ILE A 79 -16.44 9.01 -5.28
C ILE A 79 -15.81 8.14 -4.19
N ALA A 80 -16.14 6.84 -4.11
CA ALA A 80 -15.54 5.93 -3.14
C ALA A 80 -14.03 5.76 -3.36
N GLY A 81 -13.56 5.68 -4.61
CA GLY A 81 -12.14 5.63 -4.92
C GLY A 81 -11.39 6.91 -4.52
N ALA A 82 -11.96 8.08 -4.85
CA ALA A 82 -11.39 9.37 -4.46
C ALA A 82 -11.41 9.56 -2.93
N ALA A 83 -12.46 9.11 -2.24
CA ALA A 83 -12.55 9.10 -0.79
C ALA A 83 -11.46 8.22 -0.14
N ALA A 84 -11.15 7.07 -0.74
CA ALA A 84 -10.04 6.23 -0.28
C ALA A 84 -8.68 6.96 -0.37
N LEU A 85 -8.44 7.78 -1.41
CA LEU A 85 -7.25 8.62 -1.49
C LEU A 85 -7.25 9.76 -0.46
N VAL A 86 -8.40 10.41 -0.20
CA VAL A 86 -8.52 11.45 0.83
C VAL A 86 -8.21 10.87 2.21
N ALA A 87 -8.81 9.72 2.54
CA ALA A 87 -8.61 9.04 3.82
C ALA A 87 -7.23 8.37 3.94
N ALA A 88 -6.50 8.19 2.84
CA ALA A 88 -5.21 7.53 2.89
C ALA A 88 -4.19 8.34 3.70
N GLU A 89 -3.36 7.62 4.45
CA GLU A 89 -2.27 8.21 5.22
C GLU A 89 -1.21 8.76 4.29
N LYS A 90 -0.78 10.01 4.53
CA LYS A 90 0.45 10.52 3.90
C LYS A 90 1.63 9.92 4.67
N ASN A 91 2.40 9.10 3.98
CA ASN A 91 3.57 8.44 4.51
C ASN A 91 4.57 9.48 5.05
N PHE A 92 5.19 9.25 6.20
CA PHE A 92 6.33 10.04 6.67
C PHE A 92 7.34 9.13 7.37
N ASN A 93 8.61 9.55 7.40
CA ASN A 93 9.64 8.77 8.08
C ASN A 93 9.57 9.04 9.60
N PRO A 94 9.14 8.06 10.44
CA PRO A 94 9.00 8.27 11.88
C PRO A 94 10.34 8.53 12.59
N PHE A 95 11.47 8.23 11.93
CA PHE A 95 12.82 8.55 12.43
C PHE A 95 13.24 10.00 12.16
N ALA A 96 12.57 10.69 11.23
CA ALA A 96 12.89 12.08 10.85
C ALA A 96 11.81 13.08 11.28
N GLN A 97 10.56 12.62 11.42
CA GLN A 97 9.41 13.43 11.82
C GLN A 97 8.51 12.57 12.71
N SER A 98 7.93 13.16 13.75
CA SER A 98 7.05 12.43 14.70
C SER A 98 5.60 12.87 14.63
N ILE A 99 5.30 13.85 13.77
CA ILE A 99 3.98 14.45 13.59
C ILE A 99 3.69 14.57 12.09
N PRO A 100 2.48 14.24 11.64
CA PRO A 100 2.11 14.34 10.25
C PRO A 100 1.91 15.80 9.83
N THR A 101 1.87 16.01 8.51
CA THR A 101 1.49 17.30 7.91
C THR A 101 0.14 17.17 7.23
N ILE A 102 -0.79 18.07 7.54
CA ILE A 102 -2.18 18.05 7.09
C ILE A 102 -2.51 19.32 6.30
N CYS A 103 -3.31 19.18 5.25
CA CYS A 103 -3.72 20.32 4.43
C CYS A 103 -4.60 21.29 5.22
N SER A 104 -4.25 22.59 5.19
CA SER A 104 -5.02 23.67 5.82
C SER A 104 -5.74 24.58 4.82
N ASP A 105 -5.85 24.17 3.56
CA ASP A 105 -6.62 24.90 2.56
C ASP A 105 -8.11 24.56 2.70
N ALA A 106 -8.91 25.53 3.14
CA ALA A 106 -10.36 25.35 3.35
C ALA A 106 -11.16 25.14 2.05
N SER A 107 -10.55 25.44 0.89
CA SER A 107 -11.16 25.18 -0.42
C SER A 107 -11.02 23.73 -0.88
N LEU A 108 -10.26 22.90 -0.16
CA LEU A 108 -9.96 21.52 -0.52
C LEU A 108 -10.50 20.48 0.50
N PRO A 109 -11.01 19.32 0.04
CA PRO A 109 -11.35 19.01 -1.35
C PRO A 109 -12.47 19.93 -1.88
N ALA A 110 -12.39 20.29 -3.15
CA ALA A 110 -13.42 21.08 -3.83
C ALA A 110 -14.69 20.25 -4.11
N THR A 111 -14.54 18.92 -4.25
CA THR A 111 -15.67 18.00 -4.44
C THR A 111 -16.46 17.86 -3.15
N GLU A 112 -17.73 18.28 -3.17
CA GLU A 112 -18.58 18.31 -1.96
C GLU A 112 -18.69 16.95 -1.27
N ALA A 113 -18.82 15.87 -2.05
CA ALA A 113 -18.95 14.51 -1.53
C ALA A 113 -17.67 13.98 -0.83
N LEU A 114 -16.53 14.65 -0.99
CA LEU A 114 -15.26 14.29 -0.35
C LEU A 114 -14.98 15.11 0.92
N ARG A 115 -15.76 16.16 1.16
CA ARG A 115 -15.59 17.06 2.31
C ARG A 115 -15.91 16.33 3.60
N GLY A 116 -15.19 16.66 4.68
CA GLY A 116 -15.41 16.06 6.00
C GLY A 116 -14.79 14.68 6.19
N ILE A 117 -14.13 14.14 5.17
CA ILE A 117 -13.30 12.93 5.28
C ILE A 117 -11.92 13.33 5.81
N VAL A 118 -11.49 12.66 6.87
CA VAL A 118 -10.18 12.89 7.49
C VAL A 118 -9.23 11.71 7.25
N PRO A 119 -7.92 11.95 7.15
CA PRO A 119 -6.97 10.92 6.82
C PRO A 119 -6.54 10.08 8.01
N LEU A 120 -6.12 8.87 7.69
CA LEU A 120 -5.35 8.04 8.61
C LEU A 120 -4.02 8.71 8.95
N VAL A 121 -3.49 8.39 10.13
CA VAL A 121 -2.18 8.80 10.61
C VAL A 121 -1.40 7.60 11.17
N ASP A 122 -0.08 7.67 11.11
CA ASP A 122 0.80 6.60 11.57
C ASP A 122 0.46 6.23 13.03
N PRO A 123 0.30 4.94 13.37
CA PRO A 123 -0.02 4.50 14.72
C PRO A 123 0.96 4.99 15.81
N ALA A 124 2.21 5.31 15.46
CA ALA A 124 3.20 5.86 16.38
C ALA A 124 2.98 7.35 16.71
N VAL A 125 2.07 8.05 16.02
CA VAL A 125 1.69 9.42 16.37
C VAL A 125 0.83 9.40 17.63
N THR A 126 1.18 10.20 18.64
CA THR A 126 0.35 10.35 19.84
C THR A 126 -1.06 10.80 19.46
N GLY A 127 -2.09 10.06 19.90
CA GLY A 127 -3.49 10.32 19.56
C GLY A 127 -3.95 9.73 18.22
N SER A 128 -3.12 8.89 17.57
CA SER A 128 -3.46 8.20 16.32
C SER A 128 -4.67 7.27 16.43
N ASP A 129 -4.98 6.76 17.62
CA ASP A 129 -6.17 5.96 17.89
C ASP A 129 -7.46 6.74 17.67
N VAL A 130 -7.50 7.98 18.16
CA VAL A 130 -8.62 8.91 17.94
C VAL A 130 -8.75 9.23 16.45
N GLU A 131 -7.66 9.63 15.81
CA GLU A 131 -7.72 10.04 14.41
C GLU A 131 -8.03 8.89 13.45
N ASN A 132 -7.46 7.71 13.69
CA ASN A 132 -7.73 6.55 12.87
C ASN A 132 -9.18 6.05 13.05
N ALA A 133 -9.79 6.25 14.22
CA ALA A 133 -11.23 6.04 14.44
C ALA A 133 -12.08 7.13 13.75
N ASN A 134 -11.61 8.38 13.75
CA ASN A 134 -12.27 9.48 13.05
C ASN A 134 -12.27 9.27 11.54
N SER A 135 -11.12 8.92 10.94
CA SER A 135 -10.99 8.62 9.52
C SER A 135 -11.94 7.49 9.10
N ALA A 136 -11.95 6.41 9.90
CA ALA A 136 -12.86 5.29 9.75
C ALA A 136 -14.35 5.68 9.78
N THR A 137 -14.71 6.59 10.68
CA THR A 137 -16.07 7.13 10.80
C THR A 137 -16.41 8.01 9.61
N SER A 138 -15.50 8.91 9.25
CA SER A 138 -15.67 9.90 8.18
C SER A 138 -15.86 9.29 6.79
N LEU A 139 -15.26 8.11 6.52
CA LEU A 139 -15.48 7.34 5.29
C LEU A 139 -16.92 6.81 5.15
N LYS A 140 -17.64 6.64 6.27
CA LYS A 140 -19.03 6.17 6.29
C LYS A 140 -20.01 7.32 6.44
N THR A 141 -19.63 8.32 7.24
CA THR A 141 -20.42 9.49 7.58
C THR A 141 -19.46 10.66 7.73
N PRO A 142 -19.24 11.43 6.65
CA PRO A 142 -18.32 12.57 6.70
C PRO A 142 -18.72 13.58 7.77
N PHE A 143 -17.72 14.17 8.42
CA PHE A 143 -17.95 15.22 9.41
C PHE A 143 -18.47 16.51 8.75
N ASP A 144 -19.14 17.36 9.51
CA ASP A 144 -19.43 18.71 9.03
C ASP A 144 -18.11 19.46 8.85
N ALA A 145 -17.84 19.82 7.60
CA ALA A 145 -16.64 20.55 7.23
C ALA A 145 -16.95 21.98 6.81
N THR A 146 -18.18 22.49 6.92
CA THR A 146 -18.61 23.77 6.33
C THR A 146 -17.65 24.92 6.64
N GLY A 147 -16.94 25.43 5.62
CA GLY A 147 -15.93 26.50 5.77
C GLY A 147 -14.61 26.07 6.42
N LEU A 148 -14.44 24.79 6.72
CA LEU A 148 -13.27 24.19 7.38
C LEU A 148 -12.37 23.48 6.35
N SER A 149 -11.06 23.50 6.63
CA SER A 149 -10.07 22.63 6.00
C SER A 149 -10.05 21.24 6.64
N VAL A 150 -9.37 20.28 6.01
CA VAL A 150 -9.18 18.94 6.62
C VAL A 150 -8.47 19.05 7.98
N ALA A 151 -7.49 19.94 8.12
CA ALA A 151 -6.84 20.22 9.40
C ALA A 151 -7.83 20.70 10.46
N ASP A 152 -8.73 21.62 10.12
CA ASP A 152 -9.72 22.14 11.06
C ASP A 152 -10.73 21.05 11.46
N VAL A 153 -11.14 20.20 10.51
CA VAL A 153 -12.02 19.05 10.80
C VAL A 153 -11.36 18.07 11.77
N MET A 154 -10.08 17.74 11.58
CA MET A 154 -9.32 16.88 12.49
C MET A 154 -9.25 17.48 13.90
N ALA A 155 -8.91 18.78 14.00
CA ALA A 155 -8.83 19.49 15.28
C ALA A 155 -10.19 19.57 15.99
N ALA A 156 -11.27 19.85 15.25
CA ALA A 156 -12.64 19.86 15.77
C ALA A 156 -13.08 18.50 16.29
N ASN A 157 -12.54 17.40 15.74
CA ASN A 157 -12.81 16.04 16.16
C ASN A 157 -11.74 15.47 17.11
N GLY A 158 -11.00 16.35 17.80
CA GLY A 158 -10.17 15.99 18.95
C GLY A 158 -8.76 15.50 18.65
N PHE A 159 -8.31 15.59 17.39
CA PHE A 159 -6.93 15.30 17.03
C PHE A 159 -6.22 16.57 16.56
N SER A 160 -5.19 17.01 17.28
CA SER A 160 -4.40 18.22 16.94
C SER A 160 -2.89 17.98 16.94
N ASN A 161 -2.45 16.71 16.97
CA ASN A 161 -1.02 16.36 16.99
C ASN A 161 -0.45 16.28 15.57
N PHE A 162 -0.46 17.41 14.86
CA PHE A 162 0.02 17.55 13.49
C PHE A 162 0.55 18.97 13.21
N THR A 163 1.14 19.15 12.03
CA THR A 163 1.46 20.48 11.46
C THR A 163 0.54 20.77 10.28
N THR A 164 0.14 22.02 10.10
CA THR A 164 -0.62 22.43 8.92
C THR A 164 0.30 22.75 7.76
N GLN A 165 -0.19 22.55 6.54
CA GLN A 165 0.45 23.02 5.33
C GLN A 165 -0.60 23.51 4.32
N ALA A 166 -0.41 24.73 3.83
CA ALA A 166 -1.22 25.30 2.76
C ALA A 166 -0.78 24.78 1.38
N ALA A 167 -1.61 24.99 0.37
CA ALA A 167 -1.33 24.57 -1.00
C ALA A 167 -0.05 25.20 -1.59
N ASP A 168 0.35 26.39 -1.11
CA ASP A 168 1.61 27.06 -1.48
C ASP A 168 2.86 26.53 -0.74
N GLY A 169 2.67 25.57 0.17
CA GLY A 169 3.73 24.95 0.97
C GLY A 169 3.99 25.63 2.31
N THR A 170 3.31 26.74 2.62
CA THR A 170 3.42 27.43 3.90
C THR A 170 3.01 26.50 5.04
N ALA A 171 3.90 26.31 6.01
CA ALA A 171 3.62 25.50 7.19
C ALA A 171 3.02 26.34 8.33
N GLY A 172 2.20 25.73 9.16
CA GLY A 172 1.62 26.35 10.35
C GLY A 172 1.43 25.37 11.51
N ALA A 173 0.95 25.90 12.64
CA ALA A 173 0.55 25.09 13.78
C ALA A 173 -0.82 24.45 13.55
N ALA A 174 -1.08 23.33 14.24
CA ALA A 174 -2.44 22.78 14.31
C ALA A 174 -3.40 23.78 14.98
N PRO A 175 -4.67 23.86 14.53
CA PRO A 175 -5.70 24.61 15.23
C PRO A 175 -5.92 24.07 16.65
N ALA A 176 -6.38 24.93 17.57
CA ALA A 176 -6.76 24.50 18.90
C ALA A 176 -8.00 23.60 18.84
N ALA A 177 -7.97 22.48 19.58
CA ALA A 177 -9.12 21.59 19.67
C ALA A 177 -10.28 22.31 20.41
N GLY A 178 -11.37 22.58 19.69
CA GLY A 178 -12.64 23.00 20.31
C GLY A 178 -13.23 24.35 19.89
N ASP A 179 -12.62 25.10 18.97
CA ASP A 179 -13.23 26.33 18.46
C ASP A 179 -13.75 26.15 17.03
N ASN A 180 -15.07 25.99 16.89
CA ASN A 180 -15.77 26.28 15.64
C ASN A 180 -15.63 27.78 15.34
N ALA A 181 -14.54 28.17 14.68
CA ALA A 181 -14.34 29.54 14.23
C ALA A 181 -14.40 29.61 12.70
N ALA A 182 -15.56 30.09 12.22
CA ALA A 182 -15.72 30.62 10.88
C ALA A 182 -14.70 31.73 10.59
N ASN A 183 -14.11 31.69 9.39
CA ASN A 183 -13.39 32.75 8.67
C ASN A 183 -12.40 33.65 9.46
N GLY A 184 -11.13 33.61 9.07
CA GLY A 184 -10.17 34.64 9.45
C GLY A 184 -8.87 34.61 8.66
N ASP A 185 -8.78 35.53 7.70
CA ASP A 185 -7.61 35.90 6.94
C ASP A 185 -6.31 36.05 7.74
N ALA A 186 -5.20 35.88 7.02
CA ALA A 186 -3.82 36.09 7.43
C ALA A 186 -3.63 37.25 8.43
N ALA A 187 -3.10 36.93 9.62
CA ALA A 187 -2.51 37.90 10.53
C ALA A 187 -1.03 37.57 10.76
N THR A 188 -0.22 38.44 10.20
CA THR A 188 1.23 38.59 10.32
C THR A 188 1.67 38.86 11.76
N THR A 189 2.68 38.11 12.23
CA THR A 189 3.70 38.65 13.15
C THR A 189 5.06 38.07 12.82
N ALA A 190 6.01 38.98 12.67
CA ALA A 190 7.32 38.80 12.05
C ALA A 190 8.44 38.41 13.03
N SER A 191 9.57 38.05 12.40
CA SER A 191 10.96 38.02 12.88
C SER A 191 11.46 36.64 13.33
N ALA A 192 12.61 36.11 12.89
CA ALA A 192 13.80 36.78 12.38
C ALA A 192 14.48 35.99 11.24
N ALA A 193 15.14 36.73 10.35
CA ALA A 193 15.85 36.25 9.18
C ALA A 193 17.32 35.87 9.46
N ALA A 194 17.78 34.87 8.68
CA ALA A 194 19.11 34.77 8.03
C ALA A 194 20.36 34.46 8.92
N PRO A 195 21.46 33.89 8.36
CA PRO A 195 21.84 33.93 6.94
C PRO A 195 22.27 32.62 6.25
N ALA A 196 22.31 32.74 4.92
CA ALA A 196 22.93 31.84 3.97
C ALA A 196 24.46 31.79 4.12
N ALA A 197 25.06 30.66 3.73
CA ALA A 197 26.47 30.58 3.38
C ALA A 197 26.61 29.79 2.07
N THR A 198 27.05 30.49 1.03
CA THR A 198 27.74 29.94 -0.13
C THR A 198 29.15 29.52 0.26
N ASP A 199 29.66 28.40 -0.25
CA ASP A 199 31.03 28.36 -0.77
C ASP A 199 31.28 27.19 -1.71
N ALA A 200 32.10 27.48 -2.71
CA ALA A 200 32.60 26.59 -3.74
C ALA A 200 33.85 25.84 -3.28
N ALA A 201 34.10 24.63 -3.80
CA ALA A 201 35.44 24.07 -3.85
C ALA A 201 35.65 23.07 -5.00
N THR A 202 36.82 23.25 -5.61
CA THR A 202 37.39 22.65 -6.81
C THR A 202 38.09 21.30 -6.54
N ASN A 203 38.09 20.44 -7.57
CA ASN A 203 38.90 19.23 -7.88
C ASN A 203 40.13 18.86 -7.01
N CYS A 204 40.32 17.54 -6.77
CA CYS A 204 41.35 16.73 -7.46
C CYS A 204 41.38 15.22 -7.05
N ALA A 205 41.42 14.37 -8.09
CA ALA A 205 42.24 13.16 -8.32
C ALA A 205 42.20 11.92 -7.38
N GLY A 206 41.80 10.78 -7.98
CA GLY A 206 42.69 9.61 -8.16
C GLY A 206 42.38 8.31 -7.40
N ALA A 207 41.95 7.26 -8.13
CA ALA A 207 42.36 5.83 -7.98
C ALA A 207 41.51 4.98 -8.96
N ALA A 208 42.10 4.49 -10.06
CA ALA A 208 42.64 3.13 -10.21
C ALA A 208 41.60 2.09 -10.68
N THR A 209 41.52 1.95 -12.00
CA THR A 209 40.83 0.88 -12.72
C THR A 209 41.56 -0.46 -12.51
N ILE A 210 40.87 -1.47 -11.97
CA ILE A 210 41.32 -2.87 -12.00
C ILE A 210 40.38 -3.66 -12.91
N THR A 211 40.91 -4.03 -14.08
CA THR A 211 40.27 -4.94 -15.02
C THR A 211 40.64 -6.37 -14.62
N THR A 212 39.66 -7.18 -14.22
CA THR A 212 39.83 -8.63 -14.07
C THR A 212 38.91 -9.36 -15.04
N THR A 213 39.53 -9.98 -16.03
CA THR A 213 38.91 -10.88 -17.00
C THR A 213 38.58 -12.21 -16.34
N VAL A 214 37.29 -12.58 -16.30
CA VAL A 214 36.82 -13.92 -15.93
C VAL A 214 36.31 -14.61 -17.19
N THR A 215 36.93 -15.74 -17.52
CA THR A 215 36.58 -16.65 -18.61
C THR A 215 35.26 -17.39 -18.30
N PRO A 216 34.33 -17.56 -19.28
CA PRO A 216 33.11 -18.31 -19.05
C PRO A 216 33.37 -19.83 -19.11
N ALA A 217 32.98 -20.55 -18.05
CA ALA A 217 32.89 -22.00 -18.04
C ALA A 217 31.50 -22.46 -18.51
N ALA A 218 31.47 -23.57 -19.26
CA ALA A 218 30.30 -24.10 -19.97
C ALA A 218 29.14 -24.53 -19.05
N PRO A 219 27.87 -24.42 -19.50
CA PRO A 219 26.73 -24.89 -18.73
C PRO A 219 26.66 -26.42 -18.73
N ALA A 220 26.63 -27.00 -17.53
CA ALA A 220 26.29 -28.41 -17.33
C ALA A 220 24.77 -28.60 -17.49
N ALA A 221 24.39 -29.59 -18.29
CA ALA A 221 23.00 -29.97 -18.52
C ALA A 221 22.41 -30.65 -17.28
N THR A 222 21.50 -29.98 -16.58
CA THR A 222 20.58 -30.60 -15.63
C THR A 222 19.30 -30.94 -16.37
N THR A 223 19.01 -32.24 -16.47
CA THR A 223 17.74 -32.80 -16.91
C THR A 223 16.59 -32.21 -16.09
N ALA A 224 15.76 -31.40 -16.74
CA ALA A 224 14.46 -30.98 -16.23
C ALA A 224 13.61 -32.22 -15.95
N ALA A 225 13.20 -32.40 -14.70
CA ALA A 225 12.17 -33.37 -14.35
C ALA A 225 10.88 -32.97 -15.07
N ALA A 226 10.26 -33.95 -15.73
CA ALA A 226 9.08 -33.78 -16.56
C ALA A 226 7.91 -33.18 -15.75
N ALA A 227 7.37 -32.07 -16.22
CA ALA A 227 6.08 -31.56 -15.79
C ALA A 227 4.98 -32.56 -16.19
N SER A 228 4.49 -33.34 -15.24
CA SER A 228 3.24 -34.08 -15.39
C SER A 228 2.08 -33.08 -15.40
N GLY A 229 1.42 -32.95 -16.54
CA GLY A 229 0.20 -32.15 -16.73
C GLY A 229 -0.99 -32.71 -15.94
N GLY A 230 -0.98 -32.48 -14.63
CA GLY A 230 -2.10 -32.71 -13.73
C GLY A 230 -3.06 -31.52 -13.74
N ALA A 231 -4.35 -31.80 -13.57
CA ALA A 231 -5.33 -30.75 -13.31
C ALA A 231 -4.89 -29.94 -12.08
N VAL A 232 -4.84 -28.61 -12.23
CA VAL A 232 -4.50 -27.67 -11.15
C VAL A 232 -5.43 -27.93 -9.96
N GLN A 233 -4.87 -28.07 -8.76
CA GLN A 233 -5.66 -28.29 -7.55
C GLN A 233 -6.66 -27.13 -7.38
N LYS A 234 -7.94 -27.47 -7.23
CA LYS A 234 -9.00 -26.48 -6.99
C LYS A 234 -9.10 -26.12 -5.51
N SER A 235 -9.44 -24.86 -5.25
CA SER A 235 -9.77 -24.39 -3.90
C SER A 235 -11.02 -25.08 -3.36
N THR A 236 -11.06 -25.32 -2.06
CA THR A 236 -12.26 -25.78 -1.34
C THR A 236 -13.26 -24.65 -1.09
N VAL A 237 -12.88 -23.38 -1.27
CA VAL A 237 -13.77 -22.23 -1.14
C VAL A 237 -14.55 -22.04 -2.44
N ALA A 238 -15.88 -22.12 -2.35
CA ALA A 238 -16.76 -21.99 -3.49
C ALA A 238 -16.61 -20.62 -4.19
N GLY A 239 -16.48 -20.65 -5.52
CA GLY A 239 -16.37 -19.44 -6.34
C GLY A 239 -14.95 -18.90 -6.52
N LEU A 240 -13.96 -19.41 -5.79
CA LEU A 240 -12.56 -19.08 -6.04
C LEU A 240 -12.03 -19.94 -7.20
N ASP A 241 -11.68 -19.28 -8.30
CA ASP A 241 -10.97 -19.91 -9.40
C ASP A 241 -9.62 -19.22 -9.62
N PHE A 242 -8.55 -19.89 -9.21
CA PHE A 242 -7.17 -19.42 -9.35
C PHE A 242 -6.58 -19.70 -10.75
N GLY A 243 -7.40 -20.22 -11.67
CA GLY A 243 -7.04 -20.49 -13.05
C GLY A 243 -5.95 -21.55 -13.15
N LEU A 244 -4.79 -21.17 -13.68
CA LEU A 244 -3.64 -22.03 -13.93
C LEU A 244 -2.75 -22.29 -12.70
N CYS A 245 -3.00 -21.61 -11.58
CA CYS A 245 -2.12 -21.63 -10.42
C CYS A 245 -2.78 -22.22 -9.16
N VAL A 246 -1.94 -22.76 -8.28
CA VAL A 246 -2.28 -23.16 -6.90
C VAL A 246 -1.58 -22.18 -5.93
N PRO A 247 -2.22 -21.08 -5.48
CA PRO A 247 -1.55 -19.98 -4.78
C PRO A 247 -1.16 -20.32 -3.33
N THR A 248 -0.35 -21.35 -3.14
CA THR A 248 0.05 -21.89 -1.84
C THR A 248 1.45 -21.42 -1.45
N LEU A 249 1.67 -21.34 -0.14
CA LEU A 249 2.85 -20.81 0.50
C LEU A 249 3.53 -21.91 1.32
N LYS A 250 4.86 -22.00 1.20
CA LYS A 250 5.71 -22.89 2.03
C LYS A 250 6.62 -22.09 2.95
N PHE A 251 7.14 -22.75 3.98
CA PHE A 251 8.10 -22.18 4.92
C PHE A 251 9.18 -23.21 5.23
N GLU A 252 10.35 -23.03 4.62
CA GLU A 252 11.40 -24.04 4.57
C GLU A 252 12.75 -23.46 4.98
N ALA A 253 13.59 -24.31 5.58
CA ALA A 253 14.94 -23.96 5.96
C ALA A 253 15.96 -24.12 4.83
N GLY A 254 17.01 -23.31 4.85
CA GLY A 254 18.18 -23.53 4.00
C GLY A 254 17.95 -23.28 2.50
N LEU A 255 16.84 -22.64 2.13
CA LEU A 255 16.56 -22.25 0.76
C LEU A 255 17.66 -21.32 0.22
N ASN A 256 18.04 -21.55 -1.05
CA ASN A 256 19.03 -20.75 -1.77
C ASN A 256 20.39 -20.64 -1.06
N GLY A 257 20.79 -21.73 -0.40
CA GLY A 257 22.09 -21.83 0.27
C GLY A 257 22.15 -21.09 1.60
N ARG A 258 21.01 -20.69 2.16
CA ARG A 258 20.90 -20.25 3.55
C ARG A 258 21.25 -21.40 4.50
N LYS A 259 21.45 -21.08 5.77
CA LYS A 259 21.73 -22.09 6.81
C LYS A 259 20.48 -22.95 7.05
N ASP A 260 20.67 -24.22 7.43
CA ASP A 260 19.59 -25.15 7.81
C ASP A 260 18.75 -24.68 9.01
N THR A 261 19.18 -23.63 9.71
CA THR A 261 18.45 -22.99 10.81
C THR A 261 17.71 -21.73 10.38
N GLU A 262 17.83 -21.33 9.12
CA GLU A 262 17.26 -20.09 8.59
C GLU A 262 16.12 -20.42 7.64
N PHE A 263 14.91 -20.10 8.09
CA PHE A 263 13.68 -20.42 7.39
C PHE A 263 13.13 -19.21 6.65
N THR A 264 12.57 -19.47 5.48
CA THR A 264 12.04 -18.44 4.59
C THR A 264 10.77 -18.90 3.92
N PHE A 265 9.94 -17.93 3.55
CA PHE A 265 8.73 -18.16 2.77
C PHE A 265 9.06 -18.24 1.28
N GLN A 266 8.33 -19.08 0.56
CA GLN A 266 8.36 -19.13 -0.90
C GLN A 266 7.01 -19.63 -1.44
N ALA A 267 6.65 -19.26 -2.67
CA ALA A 267 5.48 -19.85 -3.32
C ALA A 267 5.78 -21.31 -3.70
N ILE A 268 4.81 -22.20 -3.53
CA ILE A 268 4.95 -23.60 -3.93
C ILE A 268 4.73 -23.75 -5.44
N ASP A 269 3.75 -23.02 -5.98
CA ASP A 269 3.36 -23.14 -7.38
C ASP A 269 4.49 -22.68 -8.31
N PRO A 270 4.97 -23.55 -9.22
CA PRO A 270 6.09 -23.24 -10.10
C PRO A 270 5.80 -22.08 -11.07
N LEU A 271 4.54 -21.88 -11.50
CA LEU A 271 4.19 -20.80 -12.40
C LEU A 271 4.24 -19.45 -11.66
N VAL A 272 3.78 -19.42 -10.41
CA VAL A 272 3.86 -18.24 -9.54
C VAL A 272 5.31 -17.90 -9.15
N ASN A 273 6.12 -18.93 -8.89
CA ASN A 273 7.44 -18.76 -8.32
C ASN A 273 8.51 -18.31 -9.33
N LYS A 274 8.23 -18.39 -10.64
CA LYS A 274 9.17 -17.99 -11.71
C LYS A 274 9.66 -16.55 -11.55
N GLY A 275 10.95 -16.36 -11.30
CA GLY A 275 11.60 -15.04 -11.32
C GLY A 275 11.52 -14.24 -10.01
N GLN A 276 11.13 -14.85 -8.89
CA GLN A 276 11.33 -14.29 -7.54
C GLN A 276 11.94 -15.34 -6.61
N GLN A 277 12.74 -14.88 -5.65
CA GLN A 277 13.40 -15.72 -4.65
C GLN A 277 12.55 -15.83 -3.37
N GLU A 278 13.01 -16.64 -2.42
CA GLU A 278 12.48 -16.76 -1.07
C GLU A 278 12.60 -15.45 -0.28
N ALA A 279 11.75 -15.25 0.72
CA ALA A 279 11.84 -14.07 1.59
C ALA A 279 11.60 -14.41 3.06
N LEU A 280 12.27 -13.67 3.95
CA LEU A 280 12.02 -13.75 5.40
C LEU A 280 10.68 -13.13 5.80
N ASN A 281 10.18 -12.17 5.02
CA ASN A 281 8.90 -11.51 5.27
C ASN A 281 7.80 -12.18 4.41
N PRO A 282 6.77 -12.79 5.03
CA PRO A 282 5.70 -13.47 4.30
C PRO A 282 4.96 -12.55 3.33
N ALA A 283 4.78 -11.25 3.66
CA ALA A 283 4.09 -10.29 2.81
C ALA A 283 4.71 -10.18 1.41
N ILE A 284 6.03 -10.32 1.27
CA ILE A 284 6.72 -10.20 -0.03
C ILE A 284 6.28 -11.33 -0.97
N ILE A 285 6.23 -12.56 -0.45
CA ILE A 285 5.84 -13.73 -1.24
C ILE A 285 4.33 -13.74 -1.47
N MET A 286 3.53 -13.37 -0.47
CA MET A 286 2.07 -13.27 -0.60
C MET A 286 1.66 -12.23 -1.65
N ASN A 287 2.30 -11.04 -1.65
CA ASN A 287 2.10 -10.02 -2.69
C ASN A 287 2.45 -10.60 -4.07
N ARG A 288 3.60 -11.28 -4.17
CA ARG A 288 4.01 -11.94 -5.41
C ARG A 288 2.97 -12.95 -5.88
N ILE A 289 2.44 -13.79 -5.00
CA ILE A 289 1.40 -14.77 -5.34
C ILE A 289 0.18 -14.03 -5.93
N CYS A 290 -0.32 -12.98 -5.26
CA CYS A 290 -1.46 -12.22 -5.75
C CYS A 290 -1.20 -11.49 -7.07
N ASP A 291 0.02 -10.99 -7.29
CA ASP A 291 0.41 -10.39 -8.57
C ASP A 291 0.37 -11.41 -9.70
N GLN A 292 0.87 -12.63 -9.47
CA GLN A 292 0.84 -13.67 -10.48
C GLN A 292 -0.58 -14.15 -10.79
N LEU A 293 -1.49 -14.13 -9.80
CA LEU A 293 -2.91 -14.40 -10.06
C LEU A 293 -3.51 -13.48 -11.12
N THR A 294 -3.01 -12.24 -11.22
CA THR A 294 -3.42 -11.27 -12.24
C THR A 294 -2.69 -11.45 -13.56
N ASN A 295 -1.39 -11.70 -13.50
CA ASN A 295 -0.53 -11.59 -14.68
C ASN A 295 -0.39 -12.90 -15.48
N VAL A 296 -0.39 -14.06 -14.83
CA VAL A 296 -0.03 -15.33 -15.48
C VAL A 296 -0.99 -16.48 -15.16
N CYS A 297 -1.77 -16.39 -14.09
CA CYS A 297 -2.63 -17.49 -13.64
C CYS A 297 -4.03 -17.44 -14.23
N GLU A 298 -4.45 -16.35 -14.88
CA GLU A 298 -5.82 -16.19 -15.40
C GLU A 298 -6.92 -16.37 -14.31
N ALA A 299 -6.62 -15.96 -13.07
CA ALA A 299 -7.57 -16.12 -11.97
C ALA A 299 -8.82 -15.24 -12.15
N ASN A 300 -9.95 -15.69 -11.62
CA ASN A 300 -11.18 -14.90 -11.61
C ASN A 300 -11.11 -13.74 -10.58
N ALA A 301 -12.02 -12.77 -10.69
CA ALA A 301 -12.03 -11.61 -9.81
C ALA A 301 -12.19 -11.97 -8.32
N ALA A 302 -12.99 -13.00 -8.01
CA ALA A 302 -13.20 -13.47 -6.63
C ALA A 302 -11.92 -14.06 -6.02
N ALA A 303 -11.16 -14.84 -6.79
CA ALA A 303 -9.88 -15.41 -6.38
C ALA A 303 -8.82 -14.33 -6.14
N LYS A 304 -8.76 -13.31 -7.01
CA LYS A 304 -7.86 -12.15 -6.82
C LYS A 304 -8.20 -11.40 -5.54
N ALA A 305 -9.48 -11.12 -5.31
CA ALA A 305 -9.95 -10.46 -4.09
C ALA A 305 -9.68 -11.30 -2.82
N ALA A 306 -9.86 -12.63 -2.90
CA ALA A 306 -9.54 -13.52 -1.80
C ALA A 306 -8.04 -13.54 -1.49
N CYS A 307 -7.18 -13.49 -2.50
CA CYS A 307 -5.73 -13.38 -2.32
C CYS A 307 -5.35 -12.06 -1.65
N THR A 308 -5.87 -10.92 -2.12
CA THR A 308 -5.57 -9.62 -1.50
C THR A 308 -6.09 -9.53 -0.07
N THR A 309 -7.21 -10.19 0.22
CA THR A 309 -7.73 -10.33 1.60
C THR A 309 -6.80 -11.18 2.46
N ALA A 310 -6.39 -12.36 1.99
CA ALA A 310 -5.46 -13.21 2.72
C ALA A 310 -4.10 -12.53 2.96
N LEU A 311 -3.64 -11.73 2.00
CA LEU A 311 -2.43 -10.92 2.15
C LEU A 311 -2.60 -9.85 3.23
N ALA A 312 -3.75 -9.16 3.25
CA ALA A 312 -4.02 -8.17 4.28
C ALA A 312 -4.09 -8.80 5.68
N ASP A 313 -4.68 -9.98 5.79
CA ASP A 313 -4.85 -10.69 7.05
C ASP A 313 -3.56 -11.31 7.58
N LEU A 314 -2.69 -11.80 6.68
CA LEU A 314 -1.55 -12.67 7.04
C LEU A 314 -0.18 -12.12 6.66
N GLY A 315 -0.11 -11.02 5.91
CA GLY A 315 1.15 -10.40 5.50
C GLY A 315 1.99 -9.91 6.68
N GLY A 316 1.34 -9.52 7.78
CA GLY A 316 1.97 -9.16 9.05
C GLY A 316 2.15 -10.34 10.03
N GLY A 317 1.85 -11.57 9.61
CA GLY A 317 1.89 -12.75 10.47
C GLY A 317 3.30 -13.09 11.00
N PRO A 318 3.39 -13.95 12.03
CA PRO A 318 4.67 -14.42 12.55
C PRO A 318 5.50 -15.09 11.45
N ARG A 319 6.83 -15.00 11.56
CA ARG A 319 7.77 -15.59 10.60
C ARG A 319 8.02 -17.05 10.89
N ASP A 320 6.95 -17.83 10.92
CA ASP A 320 6.96 -19.26 11.13
C ASP A 320 5.91 -19.97 10.26
N VAL A 321 5.86 -21.29 10.38
CA VAL A 321 4.99 -22.16 9.58
C VAL A 321 3.51 -21.84 9.74
N THR A 322 3.09 -21.27 10.88
CA THR A 322 1.66 -21.01 11.15
C THR A 322 1.09 -19.97 10.17
N THR A 323 1.92 -19.03 9.70
CA THR A 323 1.53 -18.06 8.67
C THR A 323 1.32 -18.72 7.30
N ALA A 324 2.13 -19.71 6.94
CA ALA A 324 1.96 -20.48 5.72
C ALA A 324 0.69 -21.36 5.77
N ASP A 325 0.47 -22.03 6.90
CA ASP A 325 -0.74 -22.83 7.13
C ASP A 325 -2.02 -22.00 7.08
N ALA A 326 -2.01 -20.83 7.72
CA ALA A 326 -3.14 -19.90 7.72
C ALA A 326 -3.44 -19.40 6.30
N TRP A 327 -2.40 -19.07 5.53
CA TRP A 327 -2.53 -18.62 4.13
C TRP A 327 -3.16 -19.70 3.25
N ASN A 328 -2.61 -20.91 3.31
CA ASN A 328 -3.09 -22.05 2.55
C ASN A 328 -4.55 -22.35 2.93
N THR A 329 -4.86 -22.34 4.22
CA THR A 329 -6.23 -22.57 4.72
C THR A 329 -7.20 -21.50 4.21
N GLN A 330 -6.85 -20.23 4.30
CA GLN A 330 -7.72 -19.11 3.91
C GLN A 330 -8.07 -19.12 2.42
N LEU A 331 -7.14 -19.55 1.56
CA LEU A 331 -7.38 -19.71 0.13
C LEU A 331 -8.02 -21.05 -0.25
N GLY A 332 -8.37 -21.87 0.73
CA GLY A 332 -9.08 -23.14 0.53
C GLY A 332 -8.18 -24.34 0.23
N PHE A 333 -6.92 -24.28 0.66
CA PHE A 333 -5.89 -25.31 0.52
C PHE A 333 -5.42 -25.82 1.89
N ALA A 334 -6.34 -25.95 2.85
CA ALA A 334 -6.04 -26.46 4.19
C ALA A 334 -5.34 -27.84 4.12
N GLY A 335 -4.31 -28.04 4.94
CA GLY A 335 -3.52 -29.27 4.95
C GLY A 335 -2.50 -29.39 3.81
N THR A 336 -2.23 -28.29 3.09
CA THR A 336 -1.08 -28.22 2.17
C THR A 336 0.21 -28.53 2.93
N ASP A 337 1.06 -29.37 2.35
CA ASP A 337 2.40 -29.58 2.87
C ASP A 337 3.22 -28.29 2.68
N THR A 338 3.59 -27.63 3.79
CA THR A 338 4.38 -26.40 3.79
C THR A 338 5.88 -26.65 3.75
N ASN A 339 6.31 -27.91 3.67
CA ASN A 339 7.70 -28.32 3.45
C ASN A 339 7.80 -29.40 2.35
N PRO A 340 7.25 -29.13 1.14
CA PRO A 340 7.21 -30.13 0.06
C PRO A 340 8.61 -30.55 -0.42
N ASP A 341 9.64 -29.72 -0.21
CA ASP A 341 11.02 -30.04 -0.56
C ASP A 341 11.72 -30.88 0.51
N ASN A 342 11.06 -31.20 1.63
CA ASN A 342 11.64 -31.91 2.77
C ASN A 342 12.93 -31.23 3.28
N ALA A 343 12.91 -29.90 3.35
CA ALA A 343 13.98 -29.08 3.88
C ALA A 343 14.19 -29.31 5.39
N PRO A 344 15.43 -29.13 5.91
CA PRO A 344 16.62 -28.69 5.17
C PRO A 344 17.24 -29.80 4.30
N GLN A 345 17.73 -29.44 3.11
CA GLN A 345 18.49 -30.32 2.24
C GLN A 345 19.74 -29.62 1.71
N ALA A 346 20.85 -30.35 1.60
CA ALA A 346 22.09 -29.81 1.06
C ALA A 346 21.91 -29.41 -0.42
N GLY A 347 22.19 -28.14 -0.73
CA GLY A 347 22.09 -27.62 -2.11
C GLY A 347 20.66 -27.33 -2.58
N LEU A 348 19.69 -27.20 -1.65
CA LEU A 348 18.33 -26.81 -1.97
C LEU A 348 18.31 -25.37 -2.51
N VAL A 349 18.23 -25.26 -3.83
CA VAL A 349 17.86 -24.04 -4.53
C VAL A 349 16.34 -24.09 -4.57
N GLY A 350 15.65 -23.13 -3.96
CA GLY A 350 14.17 -23.10 -3.99
C GLY A 350 13.64 -23.20 -5.43
N HIS A 351 12.37 -23.56 -5.62
CA HIS A 351 11.84 -23.77 -6.98
C HIS A 351 12.18 -22.58 -7.91
N SER A 352 12.55 -22.86 -9.16
CA SER A 352 12.96 -21.85 -10.16
C SER A 352 11.86 -21.56 -11.18
#